data_AF-A0A177ATT5-F1
#
_entry.id   AF-A0A177ATT5-F1
#
_cell.length_a   1.000
_cell.length_b   1.000
_cell.length_c   1.000
_cell.angle_alpha   90.00
_cell.angle_beta   90.00
_cell.angle_gamma   90.00
#
_symmetry.space_group_name_H-M   'P 1'
#
loop_
_entity.id
_entity.type
_entity.pdbx_description
1 polymer ?
#
loop_
_entity_poly.entity_id
_entity_poly.type
_entity_poly.pdbx_seq_one_letter_code
_entity_poly.pdbx_strand_id
1 'polypeptide(L)' 'MHSSDRYKLQVCHKCGLIAHNKWCKSCNSTNDVSTIDIPYASKLLIQELISMNVLPRLSFKTIL' A
#
# COMPACT_ATOMS: atom_id res chain seq x y z
N MET A 1 -8.26 15.64 7.69
CA MET A 1 -6.82 15.29 7.66
C MET A 1 -6.18 15.97 6.45
N HIS A 2 -5.86 17.27 6.55
CA HIS A 2 -5.62 18.15 5.37
C HIS A 2 -4.18 18.65 5.14
N SER A 3 -3.21 18.52 6.06
CA SER A 3 -2.01 19.37 5.95
C SER A 3 -0.68 18.82 6.48
N SER A 4 -0.32 17.55 6.26
CA SER A 4 1.08 17.16 6.51
C SER A 4 1.68 16.42 5.34
N ASP A 5 1.20 15.23 4.98
CA ASP A 5 1.91 14.42 3.97
C ASP A 5 0.99 13.53 3.13
N ARG A 6 -0.05 14.09 2.49
CA ARG A 6 -0.93 13.27 1.64
C ARG A 6 -0.13 12.65 0.49
N TYR A 7 -0.17 11.32 0.41
CA TYR A 7 0.48 10.56 -0.64
C TYR A 7 -0.46 9.52 -1.23
N LYS A 8 -0.50 9.45 -2.56
CA LYS A 8 -1.23 8.43 -3.31
C LYS A 8 -0.40 7.16 -3.39
N LEU A 9 -0.75 6.17 -2.59
CA LEU A 9 -0.11 4.87 -2.58
C LEU A 9 -0.94 3.88 -3.40
N GLN A 10 -0.27 3.02 -4.16
CA GLN A 10 -0.92 1.90 -4.83
C GLN A 10 -0.74 0.65 -3.99
N VAL A 11 -1.83 -0.08 -3.74
CA VAL A 11 -1.82 -1.28 -2.91
C VAL A 11 -2.64 -2.36 -3.61
N CYS A 12 -2.19 -3.61 -3.50
CA CYS A 12 -2.95 -4.75 -4.02
C CYS A 12 -3.97 -5.24 -2.97
N HIS A 13 -5.25 -5.34 -3.34
CA HIS A 13 -6.31 -5.89 -2.49
C HIS A 13 -6.11 -7.37 -2.16
N LYS A 14 -5.51 -8.13 -3.08
CA LYS A 14 -5.33 -9.58 -2.93
C LYS A 14 -4.22 -9.93 -1.95
N CYS A 15 -3.05 -9.29 -2.06
CA CYS A 15 -1.89 -9.62 -1.25
C CYS A 15 -1.54 -8.58 -0.18
N GLY A 16 -2.22 -7.43 -0.15
CA GLY A 16 -2.02 -6.38 0.86
C GLY A 16 -0.66 -5.69 0.79
N LEU A 17 0.10 -5.87 -0.30
CA LEU A 17 1.42 -5.26 -0.50
C LEU A 17 1.33 -4.00 -1.35
N ILE A 18 2.31 -3.13 -1.15
CA ILE A 18 2.50 -1.92 -1.94
C ILE A 18 2.82 -2.32 -3.39
N ALA A 19 2.05 -1.79 -4.33
CA ALA A 19 2.26 -1.90 -5.76
C ALA A 19 2.95 -0.63 -6.30
N HIS A 20 3.58 -0.75 -7.47
CA HIS A 20 4.22 0.37 -8.15
C HIS A 20 3.82 0.37 -9.62
N ASN A 21 3.45 1.53 -10.17
CA ASN A 21 2.97 1.67 -11.55
C ASN A 21 1.82 0.72 -11.93
N LYS A 22 0.84 0.57 -11.02
CA LYS A 22 -0.32 -0.33 -11.12
C LYS A 22 0.06 -1.82 -11.21
N TRP A 23 1.31 -2.17 -10.98
CA TRP A 23 1.79 -3.54 -11.05
C TRP A 23 2.11 -4.10 -9.66
N CYS A 24 1.49 -5.22 -9.31
CA CYS A 24 1.83 -5.96 -8.10
C CYS A 24 2.94 -6.98 -8.40
N LYS A 25 4.15 -6.75 -7.89
CA LYS A 25 5.29 -7.68 -8.04
C LYS A 25 5.05 -9.05 -7.41
N SER A 26 4.24 -9.13 -6.35
CA SER A 26 3.98 -10.40 -5.66
C SER A 26 2.92 -11.26 -6.34
N CYS A 27 1.98 -10.64 -7.07
CA CYS A 27 0.89 -11.36 -7.75
C CYS A 27 1.07 -11.41 -9.27
N ASN A 28 2.09 -10.73 -9.81
CA ASN A 28 2.34 -10.59 -11.25
C ASN A 28 1.09 -10.16 -12.04
N SER A 29 0.34 -9.21 -11.48
CA SER A 29 -0.94 -8.76 -12.05
C SER A 29 -1.23 -7.30 -11.71
N THR A 30 -2.07 -6.68 -12.54
CA THR A 30 -2.58 -5.31 -12.42
C THR A 30 -4.03 -5.28 -11.89
N ASN A 31 -4.75 -6.42 -11.92
CA ASN A 31 -6.22 -6.46 -11.75
C ASN A 31 -6.70 -5.98 -10.37
N ASP A 32 -5.98 -6.32 -9.30
CA ASP A 32 -6.41 -6.05 -7.92
C ASP A 32 -5.69 -4.85 -7.29
N VAL A 33 -5.15 -3.93 -8.08
CA VAL A 33 -4.40 -2.77 -7.57
C VAL A 33 -5.33 -1.55 -7.44
N SER A 34 -5.49 -1.06 -6.22
CA SER A 34 -6.22 0.17 -5.90
C SER A 34 -5.26 1.29 -5.49
N THR A 35 -5.67 2.53 -5.70
CA THR A 35 -4.94 3.71 -5.24
C THR A 35 -5.64 4.28 -4.02
N ILE A 36 -4.90 4.46 -2.93
CA ILE A 36 -5.40 5.01 -1.67
C ILE A 36 -4.60 6.25 -1.28
N ASP A 37 -5.23 7.15 -0.53
CA ASP A 37 -4.55 8.29 0.08
C ASP A 37 -4.12 7.94 1.51
N ILE A 38 -2.83 8.03 1.80
CA ILE A 38 -2.23 7.76 3.11
C ILE A 38 -1.15 8.82 3.40
N PRO A 39 -0.81 9.13 4.67
CA PRO A 39 0.37 9.94 4.96
C PRO A 39 1.67 9.29 4.46
N TYR A 40 2.58 10.09 3.90
CA TYR A 40 3.89 9.63 3.41
C TYR A 40 4.72 8.96 4.50
N ALA A 41 4.62 9.45 5.75
CA ALA A 41 5.27 8.82 6.89
C ALA A 41 4.88 7.34 7.06
N SER A 42 3.60 6.99 6.87
CA SER A 42 3.17 5.59 6.95
C SER A 42 3.70 4.74 5.80
N LYS A 43 3.90 5.32 4.61
CA LYS A 43 4.60 4.63 3.51
C LYS A 43 6.04 4.29 3.91
N LEU A 44 6.78 5.25 4.50
CA LEU A 44 8.16 5.03 4.95
C LEU A 44 8.23 3.94 6.02
N LEU A 45 7.37 4.02 7.04
CA LEU A 45 7.29 3.02 8.11
C LEU A 45 7.10 1.61 7.55
N ILE A 46 6.21 1.42 6.58
CA ILE A 46 6.01 0.12 5.92
C ILE A 46 7.29 -0.35 5.23
N GLN A 47 8.02 0.55 4.56
CA GLN A 47 9.28 0.22 3.89
C GLN A 47 10.41 -0.13 4.89
N GLU A 48 10.45 0.55 6.04
CA GLU A 48 11.38 0.24 7.12
C GLU A 48 11.09 -1.12 7.75
N LEU A 49 9.81 -1.44 8.00
CA LEU A 49 9.40 -2.76 8.49
C LEU A 49 9.82 -3.89 7.53
N ILE A 50 9.61 -3.70 6.22
CA ILE A 50 10.02 -4.67 5.19
C ILE A 50 11.55 -4.86 5.23
N SER A 51 12.31 -3.80 5.46
CA SER A 51 13.77 -3.86 5.60
C SER A 51 14.22 -4.64 6.85
N MET A 52 13.37 -4.69 7.88
CA MET A 52 13.55 -5.49 9.10
C MET A 52 12.97 -6.92 8.99
N ASN A 53 12.65 -7.39 7.78
CA ASN A 53 12.02 -8.69 7.52
C ASN A 53 10.62 -8.84 8.18
N VAL A 54 9.94 -7.74 8.45
CA VAL A 54 8.54 -7.70 8.88
C VAL A 54 7.69 -7.27 7.71
N LEU A 55 6.76 -8.12 7.28
CA LEU A 55 5.97 -7.88 6.07
C LEU A 55 4.52 -7.49 6.42
N PRO A 56 4.23 -6.18 6.62
CA PRO A 56 2.89 -5.73 6.94
C PRO A 56 1.96 -5.91 5.73
N ARG A 57 0.84 -6.63 5.94
CA ARG A 57 -0.21 -6.86 4.95
C ARG A 57 -1.36 -5.91 5.22
N LEU A 58 -1.73 -5.07 4.25
CA LEU A 58 -2.89 -4.19 4.34
C LEU A 58 -4.16 -4.96 3.97
N SER A 59 -5.18 -4.89 4.83
CA SER A 59 -6.52 -5.44 4.56
C SER A 59 -7.52 -4.32 4.38
N PHE A 60 -8.28 -4.37 3.29
CA PHE A 60 -9.30 -3.38 2.98
C PHE A 60 -10.67 -3.94 3.32
N LYS A 61 -11.46 -3.16 4.05
CA LYS A 61 -12.87 -3.45 4.30
C LYS A 61 -13.70 -2.39 3.59
N THR A 62 -14.65 -2.82 2.78
CA THR A 62 -15.69 -1.93 2.25
C THR A 62 -16.57 -1.50 3.42
N ILE A 63 -16.62 -0.20 3.68
CA ILE A 63 -17.62 0.39 4.57
C ILE A 63 -18.91 0.49 3.76
N LEU A 64 -19.89 -0.33 4.14
CA LEU A 64 -21.30 -0.21 3.74
C LEU A 64 -22.00 0.74 4.71
#